data_AF-A0A5D3JAX1-F1
#
_entry.id   AF-A0A5D3JAX1-F1
#
_cell.length_a   1.000
_cell.length_b   1.000
_cell.length_c   1.000
_cell.angle_alpha   90.00
_cell.angle_beta   90.00
_cell.angle_gamma   90.00
#
_symmetry.space_group_name_H-M   'P 1'
#
loop_
_entity.id
_entity.type
_entity.pdbx_description
1 polymer ?
#
loop_
_entity_poly.entity_id
_entity_poly.type
_entity_poly.pdbx_seq_one_letter_code
_entity_poly.pdbx_strand_id
1 'polypeptide(L)'
;RQRAIDAGKAALADDTLRVPGVPIPLYPDLRMGLPARRRLLRAWAAYRPDLVHVATEGPLGWSAIRAARQLGLPVTSDFRTRFDEYGRHYAWEGAVTLVRAYIRAFHNRTDRTFVPTRELQRQLSELDFARLTVSTRGVDAHQFT
;
A
#
# COMPACT_ATOMS: atom_id res chain seq x y z
N ARG A 1 7.50 -16.83 -9.68
CA ARG A 1 8.05 -17.34 -8.40
C ARG A 1 7.15 -17.11 -7.17
N GLN A 2 6.05 -16.33 -7.23
CA GLN A 2 5.01 -16.29 -6.16
C GLN A 2 4.51 -17.69 -5.74
N ARG A 3 4.34 -18.62 -6.70
CA ARG A 3 4.01 -20.02 -6.41
C ARG A 3 5.04 -20.73 -5.53
N ALA A 4 6.33 -20.37 -5.60
CA ALA A 4 7.39 -20.94 -4.76
C ALA A 4 7.46 -20.27 -3.37
N ILE A 5 7.09 -18.99 -3.27
CA ILE A 5 6.89 -18.30 -1.98
C ILE A 5 5.66 -18.88 -1.26
N ASP A 6 4.65 -19.28 -2.03
CA ASP A 6 3.44 -19.94 -1.53
C ASP A 6 3.63 -21.46 -1.31
N ALA A 7 4.65 -22.10 -1.92
CA ALA A 7 4.88 -23.55 -1.83
C ALA A 7 5.43 -24.02 -0.48
N GLY A 8 5.91 -23.09 0.36
CA GLY A 8 6.38 -23.38 1.72
C GLY A 8 5.59 -22.66 2.82
N LYS A 9 4.52 -21.93 2.47
CA LYS A 9 3.65 -21.31 3.47
C LYS A 9 2.51 -22.27 3.80
N ALA A 10 2.32 -22.53 5.10
CA ALA A 10 1.15 -23.20 5.63
C ALA A 10 -0.12 -22.72 4.91
N ALA A 11 -1.08 -23.62 4.70
CA ALA A 11 -2.37 -23.30 4.12
C ALA A 11 -2.84 -21.95 4.68
N LEU A 12 -2.96 -20.96 3.79
CA LEU A 12 -3.29 -19.59 4.20
C LEU A 12 -4.53 -19.65 5.08
N ALA A 13 -4.45 -19.06 6.26
CA ALA A 13 -5.51 -19.05 7.25
C ALA A 13 -6.85 -18.64 6.62
N ASP A 14 -7.95 -19.10 7.23
CA ASP A 14 -9.35 -18.91 6.78
C ASP A 14 -9.69 -17.42 6.48
N ASP A 15 -8.91 -16.49 7.03
CA ASP A 15 -9.04 -15.04 6.87
C ASP A 15 -8.38 -14.46 5.61
N THR A 16 -7.87 -15.30 4.70
CA THR A 16 -7.10 -14.82 3.54
C THR A 16 -7.94 -14.70 2.26
N LEU A 17 -8.24 -13.48 1.85
CA LEU A 17 -8.89 -13.20 0.57
C LEU A 17 -7.88 -13.01 -0.58
N ARG A 18 -7.73 -14.02 -1.44
CA ARG A 18 -6.95 -13.89 -2.68
C ARG A 18 -7.70 -13.13 -3.77
N VAL A 19 -6.96 -12.34 -4.56
CA VAL A 19 -7.46 -11.63 -5.74
C VAL A 19 -6.58 -11.95 -6.95
N PRO A 20 -7.12 -11.88 -8.19
CA PRO A 20 -6.31 -12.01 -9.38
C PRO A 20 -5.22 -10.93 -9.43
N GLY A 21 -4.06 -11.27 -9.99
CA GLY A 21 -2.97 -10.32 -10.19
C GLY A 21 -2.31 -10.51 -11.54
N VAL A 22 -1.74 -9.44 -12.08
CA VAL A 22 -1.01 -9.43 -13.36
C VAL A 22 0.49 -9.26 -13.13
N PRO A 23 1.35 -9.86 -13.97
CA PRO A 23 2.79 -9.63 -13.88
C PRO A 23 3.11 -8.15 -14.09
N ILE A 24 4.11 -7.65 -13.37
CA ILE A 24 4.58 -6.27 -13.55
C ILE A 24 5.54 -6.23 -14.75
N PRO A 25 5.41 -5.26 -15.69
CA PRO A 25 6.38 -5.08 -16.76
C PRO A 25 7.81 -4.99 -16.20
N LEU A 26 8.78 -5.65 -16.84
CA LEU A 26 10.18 -5.77 -16.40
C LEU A 26 10.41 -6.60 -15.12
N TYR A 27 9.36 -7.02 -14.41
CA TYR A 27 9.43 -7.86 -13.22
C TYR A 27 8.42 -9.01 -13.28
N PRO A 28 8.61 -9.99 -14.19
CA PRO A 28 7.63 -11.04 -14.48
C PRO A 28 7.35 -11.97 -13.29
N ASP A 29 8.27 -12.02 -12.33
CA ASP A 29 8.11 -12.79 -11.10
C ASP A 29 7.22 -12.13 -10.04
N LEU A 30 6.98 -10.82 -10.16
CA LEU A 30 6.15 -10.04 -9.25
C LEU A 30 4.75 -9.84 -9.85
N ARG A 31 3.72 -10.00 -9.02
CA ARG A 31 2.33 -9.81 -9.43
C ARG A 31 1.74 -8.60 -8.72
N MET A 32 1.17 -7.69 -9.50
CA MET A 32 0.36 -6.60 -8.99
C MET A 32 -1.09 -7.07 -8.85
N GLY A 33 -1.67 -6.91 -7.67
CA GLY A 33 -3.08 -7.23 -7.42
C GLY A 33 -4.00 -6.34 -8.25
N LEU A 34 -4.94 -6.96 -8.97
CA LEU A 34 -5.94 -6.23 -9.75
C LEU A 34 -6.98 -5.55 -8.85
N PRO A 35 -7.68 -4.51 -9.35
CA PRO A 35 -8.79 -3.89 -8.64
C PRO A 35 -9.84 -4.93 -8.21
N ALA A 36 -10.15 -4.97 -6.92
CA ALA A 36 -11.01 -6.00 -6.33
C ALA A 36 -12.16 -5.43 -5.47
N ARG A 37 -12.56 -4.17 -5.70
CA ARG A 37 -13.50 -3.44 -4.83
C ARG A 37 -14.78 -4.20 -4.49
N ARG A 38 -15.45 -4.81 -5.48
CA ARG A 38 -16.70 -5.58 -5.25
C ARG A 38 -16.48 -6.79 -4.36
N ARG A 39 -15.34 -7.48 -4.53
CA ARG A 39 -14.97 -8.66 -3.73
C ARG A 39 -14.65 -8.26 -2.30
N LEU A 40 -13.94 -7.15 -2.11
CA LEU A 40 -13.67 -6.56 -0.79
C LEU A 40 -14.96 -6.14 -0.07
N LEU A 41 -15.86 -5.43 -0.76
CA LEU A 41 -17.16 -5.04 -0.18
C LEU A 41 -17.97 -6.25 0.29
N ARG A 42 -18.02 -7.33 -0.51
CA ARG A 42 -18.72 -8.56 -0.14
C ARG A 42 -18.07 -9.23 1.07
N ALA A 43 -16.75 -9.37 1.06
CA ALA A 43 -16.02 -9.99 2.16
C ALA A 43 -16.17 -9.19 3.46
N TRP A 44 -16.03 -7.87 3.41
CA TRP A 44 -16.13 -7.00 4.58
C TRP A 44 -17.56 -6.73 5.05
N ALA A 45 -18.56 -7.00 4.21
CA ALA A 45 -19.95 -7.04 4.67
C ALA A 45 -20.26 -8.31 5.47
N ALA A 46 -19.65 -9.44 5.12
CA ALA A 46 -19.81 -10.70 5.84
C ALA A 46 -18.95 -10.75 7.12
N TYR A 47 -17.73 -10.22 7.05
CA TYR A 47 -16.80 -10.13 8.17
C TYR A 47 -16.21 -8.72 8.23
N ARG A 48 -16.84 -7.85 9.02
CA ARG A 48 -16.52 -6.42 9.07
C ARG A 48 -15.24 -6.18 9.89
N PRO A 49 -14.15 -5.69 9.30
CA PRO A 49 -12.96 -5.35 10.07
C PRO A 49 -13.15 -4.03 10.82
N ASP A 50 -12.47 -3.85 11.94
CA ASP A 50 -12.47 -2.58 12.67
C ASP A 50 -11.57 -1.50 12.02
N LEU A 51 -10.55 -1.94 11.28
CA LEU A 51 -9.56 -1.09 10.62
C LEU A 51 -9.07 -1.75 9.34
N VAL A 52 -8.89 -0.96 8.29
CA VAL A 52 -8.20 -1.38 7.07
C VAL A 52 -6.82 -0.73 7.02
N HIS A 53 -5.76 -1.54 6.96
CA HIS A 53 -4.41 -1.03 6.75
C HIS A 53 -3.91 -1.41 5.35
N VAL A 54 -3.49 -0.42 4.57
CA VAL A 54 -3.06 -0.61 3.19
C VAL A 54 -1.54 -0.45 3.08
N ALA A 55 -0.87 -1.58 2.87
CA ALA A 55 0.59 -1.66 2.87
C ALA A 55 1.25 -1.34 1.52
N THR A 56 0.50 -1.34 0.41
CA THR A 56 1.01 -1.17 -0.95
C THR A 56 0.15 -0.24 -1.81
N GLU A 57 0.81 0.66 -2.51
CA GLU A 57 0.25 1.78 -3.27
C GLU A 57 -0.16 1.36 -4.70
N GLY A 58 -1.00 0.32 -4.82
CA GLY A 58 -1.42 -0.25 -6.10
C GLY A 58 -2.93 -0.18 -6.38
N PRO A 59 -3.39 -0.70 -7.54
CA PRO A 59 -4.81 -0.74 -7.92
C PRO A 59 -5.70 -1.51 -6.93
N LEU A 60 -5.16 -2.58 -6.33
CA LEU A 60 -5.79 -3.30 -5.23
C LEU A 60 -5.90 -2.43 -3.98
N GLY A 61 -4.83 -1.75 -3.57
CA GLY A 61 -4.84 -0.83 -2.43
C GLY A 61 -5.84 0.30 -2.63
N TRP A 62 -5.94 0.85 -3.83
CA TRP A 62 -6.95 1.86 -4.17
C TRP A 62 -8.37 1.31 -4.02
N SER A 63 -8.59 0.06 -4.46
CA SER A 63 -9.87 -0.63 -4.27
C SER A 63 -10.20 -0.83 -2.79
N ALA A 64 -9.21 -1.15 -1.96
CA ALA A 64 -9.35 -1.30 -0.52
C ALA A 64 -9.75 0.02 0.14
N ILE A 65 -9.06 1.12 -0.17
CA ILE A 65 -9.42 2.46 0.33
C ILE A 65 -10.85 2.81 -0.06
N ARG A 66 -11.24 2.62 -1.34
CA ARG A 66 -12.60 2.93 -1.79
C ARG A 66 -13.67 2.07 -1.14
N ALA A 67 -13.37 0.80 -0.88
CA ALA A 67 -14.30 -0.10 -0.19
C ALA A 67 -14.43 0.27 1.29
N ALA A 68 -13.32 0.57 1.97
CA ALA A 68 -13.29 0.95 3.38
C ALA A 68 -14.10 2.24 3.59
N ARG A 69 -13.87 3.24 2.75
CA ARG A 69 -14.61 4.51 2.77
C ARG A 69 -16.11 4.33 2.54
N GLN A 70 -16.52 3.42 1.64
CA GLN A 70 -17.93 3.13 1.42
C GLN A 70 -18.58 2.49 2.65
N LEU A 71 -17.85 1.65 3.39
CA LEU A 71 -18.34 0.95 4.59
C LEU A 71 -18.16 1.74 5.89
N GLY A 72 -17.69 2.99 5.80
CA GLY A 72 -17.39 3.83 6.96
C GLY A 72 -16.28 3.28 7.86
N LEU A 73 -15.35 2.50 7.28
CA LEU A 73 -14.26 1.87 8.02
C LEU A 73 -13.07 2.84 8.11
N PRO A 74 -12.43 2.96 9.29
CA PRO A 74 -11.13 3.58 9.42
C PRO A 74 -10.12 2.94 8.45
N VAL A 75 -9.30 3.75 7.79
CA VAL A 75 -8.28 3.25 6.88
C VAL A 75 -6.97 3.99 7.04
N THR A 76 -5.88 3.24 7.16
CA THR A 76 -4.50 3.76 7.23
C THR A 76 -3.66 3.21 6.10
N SER A 77 -2.51 3.83 5.84
CA SER A 77 -1.54 3.36 4.83
C SER A 77 -0.12 3.59 5.28
N ASP A 78 0.81 2.80 4.77
CA ASP A 78 2.24 3.09 4.88
C ASP A 78 2.76 3.69 3.60
N PHE A 79 3.55 4.76 3.70
CA PHE A 79 4.31 5.26 2.57
C PHE A 79 5.61 4.49 2.47
N ARG A 80 5.69 3.56 1.50
CA ARG A 80 6.90 2.75 1.29
C ARG A 80 7.63 3.11 0.00
N THR A 81 7.01 3.85 -0.89
CA THR A 81 7.55 4.00 -2.24
C THR A 81 8.40 5.25 -2.43
N ARG A 82 9.70 5.07 -2.66
CA ARG A 82 10.64 6.15 -3.07
C ARG A 82 10.62 6.38 -4.58
N PHE A 83 9.49 6.83 -5.11
CA PHE A 83 9.35 7.03 -6.58
C PHE A 83 10.22 8.14 -7.15
N ASP A 84 10.57 9.12 -6.33
CA ASP A 84 11.49 10.21 -6.63
C ASP A 84 12.91 9.72 -6.96
N GLU A 85 13.37 8.66 -6.28
CA GLU A 85 14.66 8.01 -6.59
C GLU A 85 14.61 7.24 -7.93
N TYR A 86 13.50 6.57 -8.25
CA TYR A 86 13.39 5.75 -9.47
C TYR A 86 13.06 6.56 -10.74
N GLY A 87 12.33 7.67 -10.61
CA GLY A 87 11.87 8.48 -11.73
C GLY A 87 13.01 9.07 -12.56
N ARG A 88 14.12 9.46 -11.93
CA ARG A 88 15.30 10.02 -12.61
C ARG A 88 16.02 9.02 -13.51
N HIS A 89 15.85 7.72 -13.33
CA HIS A 89 16.57 6.69 -14.11
C HIS A 89 15.74 6.05 -15.23
N TYR A 90 14.41 6.08 -15.16
CA TYR A 90 13.57 5.24 -16.04
C TYR A 90 12.39 5.94 -16.72
N ALA A 91 12.12 7.22 -16.44
CA ALA A 91 10.93 7.88 -16.98
C ALA A 91 11.16 9.35 -17.34
N TRP A 92 10.51 9.79 -18.42
CA TRP A 92 10.29 11.20 -18.73
C TRP A 92 9.54 11.93 -17.60
N GLU A 93 9.82 13.22 -17.41
CA GLU A 93 9.36 14.05 -16.28
C GLU A 93 7.83 14.04 -16.07
N GLY A 94 7.06 13.90 -17.16
CA GLY A 94 5.59 13.83 -17.11
C GLY A 94 5.07 12.60 -16.35
N ALA A 95 5.69 11.44 -16.51
CA ALA A 95 5.27 10.22 -15.80
C ALA A 95 5.54 10.32 -14.29
N VAL A 96 6.66 10.92 -13.89
CA VAL A 96 6.99 11.15 -12.48
C VAL A 96 5.93 12.01 -11.81
N THR A 97 5.48 13.07 -12.49
CA THR A 97 4.43 13.96 -11.99
C THR A 97 3.09 13.24 -11.86
N LEU A 98 2.69 12.44 -12.87
CA LEU A 98 1.44 11.68 -12.83
C LEU A 98 1.44 10.64 -11.69
N VAL A 99 2.55 9.90 -11.54
CA VAL A 99 2.69 8.89 -10.48
C VAL A 99 2.66 9.56 -9.10
N ARG A 100 3.38 10.67 -8.91
CA ARG A 100 3.32 11.45 -7.67
C ARG A 100 1.89 11.92 -7.37
N ALA A 101 1.18 12.43 -8.37
CA ALA A 101 -0.21 12.85 -8.20
C ALA A 101 -1.13 11.68 -7.79
N TYR A 102 -0.94 10.49 -8.38
CA TYR A 102 -1.67 9.27 -8.01
C TYR A 102 -1.40 8.88 -6.55
N ILE A 103 -0.12 8.82 -6.15
CA ILE A 103 0.28 8.39 -4.80
C ILE A 103 -0.19 9.40 -3.76
N ARG A 104 -0.06 10.70 -4.04
CA ARG A 104 -0.65 11.73 -3.18
C ARG A 104 -2.15 11.54 -3.03
N ALA A 105 -2.86 11.31 -4.12
CA ALA A 105 -4.30 11.08 -4.10
C ALA A 105 -4.67 9.80 -3.33
N PHE A 106 -3.80 8.80 -3.30
CA PHE A 106 -3.96 7.54 -2.57
C PHE A 106 -3.86 7.79 -1.06
N HIS A 107 -2.76 8.37 -0.61
CA HIS A 107 -2.50 8.63 0.81
C HIS A 107 -3.42 9.71 1.38
N ASN A 108 -3.75 10.74 0.59
CA ASN A 108 -4.74 11.75 0.98
C ASN A 108 -6.18 11.23 0.98
N ARG A 109 -6.41 9.91 0.82
CA ARG A 109 -7.70 9.25 1.07
C ARG A 109 -7.66 8.30 2.27
N THR A 110 -6.55 8.22 2.99
CA THR A 110 -6.46 7.48 4.27
C THR A 110 -6.55 8.43 5.45
N ASP A 111 -6.93 7.94 6.62
CA ASP A 111 -7.05 8.72 7.86
C ASP A 111 -5.68 9.06 8.43
N ARG A 112 -4.71 8.15 8.26
CA ARG A 112 -3.30 8.39 8.53
C ARG A 112 -2.42 7.67 7.52
N THR A 113 -1.34 8.34 7.15
CA THR A 113 -0.24 7.76 6.38
C THR A 113 1.01 7.70 7.23
N PHE A 114 1.54 6.50 7.48
CA PHE A 114 2.75 6.32 8.26
C PHE A 114 3.99 6.50 7.40
N VAL A 115 4.96 7.24 7.94
CA VAL A 115 6.27 7.50 7.34
C VAL A 115 7.37 7.15 8.34
N PRO A 116 8.53 6.62 7.90
CA PRO A 116 9.55 6.11 8.81
C PRO A 116 10.36 7.21 9.52
N THR A 117 10.43 8.42 8.97
CA THR A 117 11.29 9.50 9.48
C THR A 117 10.58 10.86 9.43
N ARG A 118 11.00 11.78 10.31
CA ARG A 118 10.56 13.19 10.29
C ARG A 118 10.99 13.91 9.02
N GLU A 119 12.16 13.57 8.49
CA GLU A 119 12.66 14.17 7.25
C GLU A 119 11.76 13.83 6.06
N LEU A 120 11.36 12.56 5.90
CA LEU A 120 10.43 12.18 4.85
C LEU A 120 9.05 12.81 5.07
N GLN A 121 8.60 12.93 6.32
CA GLN A 121 7.36 13.64 6.64
C GLN A 121 7.38 15.08 6.11
N ARG A 122 8.47 15.82 6.34
CA ARG A 122 8.65 17.20 5.89
C ARG A 122 8.64 17.28 4.36
N GLN A 123 9.45 16.45 3.69
CA GLN A 123 9.53 16.40 2.22
C GLN A 123 8.18 16.10 1.58
N LEU A 124 7.42 15.14 2.11
CA LEU A 124 6.09 14.81 1.59
C LEU A 124 5.06 15.91 1.89
N SER A 125 5.18 16.60 3.04
CA SER A 125 4.30 17.73 3.36
C SER A 125 4.47 18.88 2.37
N GLU A 126 5.71 19.17 1.95
CA GLU A 126 6.02 20.15 0.89
C GLU A 126 5.44 19.75 -0.48
N LEU A 127 5.09 18.48 -0.66
CA LEU A 127 4.48 17.92 -1.88
C LEU A 127 2.95 17.73 -1.74
N ASP A 128 2.32 18.38 -0.77
CA ASP A 128 0.87 18.33 -0.47
C ASP A 128 0.35 16.96 0.02
N PHE A 129 1.21 16.13 0.59
CA PHE A 129 0.74 14.95 1.32
C PHE A 129 0.21 15.36 2.69
N ALA A 130 -0.98 14.89 3.02
CA ALA A 130 -1.69 15.22 4.25
C ALA A 130 -1.75 14.03 5.21
N ARG A 131 -1.99 14.31 6.50
CA ARG A 131 -2.22 13.31 7.56
C ARG A 131 -1.07 12.31 7.71
N LEU A 132 0.14 12.81 7.55
CA LEU A 132 1.37 12.06 7.74
C LEU A 132 1.67 11.87 9.24
N THR A 133 2.02 10.66 9.64
CA THR A 133 2.38 10.30 11.02
C THR A 133 3.73 9.58 11.00
N VAL A 134 4.68 10.02 11.82
CA VAL A 134 5.96 9.34 11.93
C VAL A 134 5.78 8.06 12.75
N SER A 135 6.14 6.92 12.16
CA SER A 135 6.20 5.63 12.84
C SER A 135 7.59 5.04 12.60
N THR A 136 8.47 5.19 13.58
CA THR A 136 9.82 4.64 13.52
C THR A 136 9.75 3.11 13.66
N ARG A 137 10.58 2.40 12.89
CA ARG A 137 10.80 0.98 13.14
C ARG A 137 11.72 0.87 14.35
N GLY A 138 11.19 0.40 15.48
CA GLY A 138 12.01 0.01 16.62
C GLY A 138 12.78 -1.27 16.30
N VAL A 139 13.99 -1.39 16.83
CA VAL A 139 14.73 -2.65 16.89
C VAL A 139 14.49 -3.26 18.28
N ASP A 140 14.27 -4.58 18.33
CA ASP A 140 14.27 -5.29 19.60
C ASP A 140 15.71 -5.33 20.13
N ALA A 141 16.01 -4.46 21.10
CA ALA A 141 17.36 -4.30 21.64
C ALA A 141 17.90 -5.58 22.32
N HIS A 142 17.03 -6.54 22.66
CA HIS A 142 17.44 -7.82 23.25
C HIS A 142 18.03 -8.81 22.24
N GLN A 143 17.86 -8.57 20.94
CA GLN A 143 18.39 -9.45 19.88
C GLN A 143 19.75 -9.02 19.33
N PHE A 144 20.30 -7.90 19.81
CA PHE A 144 21.59 -7.35 19.38
C PHE A 144 22.44 -7.03 20.61
N THR A 145 23.06 -8.06 21.17
CA THR A 145 24.04 -7.97 22.27
C THR A 145 25.43 -8.33 21.77
#